data_AF-A0A1V6HM44-F1
#
_entry.id   AF-A0A1V6HM44-F1
#
_cell.length_a   1.000
_cell.length_b   1.000
_cell.length_c   1.000
_cell.angle_alpha   90.00
_cell.angle_beta   90.00
_cell.angle_gamma   90.00
#
_symmetry.space_group_name_H-M   'P 1'
#
loop_
_entity.id
_entity.type
_entity.pdbx_description
1 polymer ?
#
loop_
_entity_poly.entity_id
_entity_poly.type
_entity_poly.pdbx_seq_one_letter_code
_entity_poly.pdbx_strand_id
1 'polypeptide(L)'
;MDWKPETKMVTGLVNHLTNADFTTNTYTFGGTAEELQDLAALAVGDIAVVDDVGLFKIEEITVSGDQVVIKTADAQLSDAIQDGTIEWDLGFDPLRTDRFIGIQVGALEPMRLYPRKAVVNSAIGIVEKVEWSGSWGGFNVKITMAPAGENIDFTISASYDVGKAKGKIVGKGTIRGYRTSGLVLLENGTTTNFRFVARGIDVDMDLEFGAVELGMMDGNFSFPAKIVLPFALGPIPAWYSMGSVIEVQSTLKAETSALAKAHLKFRGAAGIRKDTAEDSGLMPMANIDNIDVEFIKGESVATLTSGLGVLIQFPRIEVGLGLPGTGAESYMTVKNEVVANTNVKYEAAGPYPVITGTCLEVGVNLGVYVGGAFKALGFTLASKEFQVGAKINPKKRFGKCE
;
A
#
# COMPACT_ATOMS: atom_id res chain seq x y z
N MET A 1 -22.10 -18.80 -10.34
CA MET A 1 -20.76 -19.22 -9.92
C MET A 1 -20.94 -20.63 -9.44
N ASP A 2 -20.26 -21.54 -10.09
CA ASP A 2 -20.45 -22.97 -9.95
C ASP A 2 -19.24 -23.47 -9.18
N TRP A 3 -19.46 -23.79 -7.91
CA TRP A 3 -18.43 -24.34 -7.04
C TRP A 3 -18.14 -25.78 -7.45
N LYS A 4 -16.88 -26.19 -7.32
CA LYS A 4 -16.54 -27.59 -7.45
C LYS A 4 -17.20 -28.41 -6.34
N PRO A 5 -17.69 -29.63 -6.62
CA PRO A 5 -18.38 -30.47 -5.64
C PRO A 5 -17.59 -30.74 -4.35
N GLU A 6 -16.26 -30.75 -4.43
CA GLU A 6 -15.34 -30.94 -3.32
C GLU A 6 -15.19 -29.71 -2.40
N THR A 7 -15.63 -28.53 -2.85
CA THR A 7 -15.50 -27.29 -2.08
C THR A 7 -16.44 -27.29 -0.89
N LYS A 8 -15.88 -27.04 0.30
CA LYS A 8 -16.64 -26.92 1.55
C LYS A 8 -16.99 -25.46 1.79
N MET A 9 -18.27 -25.15 1.86
CA MET A 9 -18.75 -23.82 2.26
C MET A 9 -19.02 -23.83 3.75
N VAL A 10 -18.39 -22.93 4.50
CA VAL A 10 -18.61 -22.74 5.94
C VAL A 10 -19.07 -21.31 6.15
N THR A 11 -20.35 -21.12 6.50
CA THR A 11 -20.97 -19.78 6.50
C THR A 11 -21.16 -19.20 7.90
N GLY A 12 -21.15 -17.87 8.02
CA GLY A 12 -21.55 -17.18 9.26
C GLY A 12 -20.52 -17.15 10.39
N LEU A 13 -19.23 -17.40 10.11
CA LEU A 13 -18.20 -17.53 11.15
C LEU A 13 -17.35 -16.29 11.43
N VAL A 14 -17.54 -15.19 10.71
CA VAL A 14 -16.69 -13.98 10.91
C VAL A 14 -16.76 -13.43 12.33
N ASN A 15 -17.94 -13.48 12.97
CA ASN A 15 -18.12 -13.02 14.35
C ASN A 15 -17.47 -13.96 15.38
N HIS A 16 -17.11 -15.17 14.96
CA HIS A 16 -16.43 -16.17 15.78
C HIS A 16 -14.90 -16.11 15.63
N LEU A 17 -14.36 -15.41 14.63
CA LEU A 17 -12.91 -15.26 14.46
C LEU A 17 -12.32 -14.41 15.60
N THR A 18 -11.58 -15.05 16.51
CA THR A 18 -10.97 -14.39 17.68
C THR A 18 -9.51 -14.04 17.46
N ASN A 19 -8.81 -14.78 16.60
CA ASN A 19 -7.42 -14.50 16.25
C ASN A 19 -7.09 -14.96 14.82
N ALA A 20 -6.20 -14.23 14.15
CA ALA A 20 -5.63 -14.60 12.85
C ALA A 20 -4.13 -14.30 12.87
N ASP A 21 -3.29 -15.34 12.85
CA ASP A 21 -1.85 -15.25 12.73
C ASP A 21 -1.42 -15.52 11.28
N PHE A 22 -1.07 -14.44 10.60
CA PHE A 22 -0.66 -14.46 9.20
C PHE A 22 0.78 -14.94 8.97
N THR A 23 1.58 -15.06 10.03
CA THR A 23 2.94 -15.61 9.93
C THR A 23 2.90 -17.12 9.81
N THR A 24 1.96 -17.75 10.52
CA THR A 24 1.78 -19.20 10.57
C THR A 24 0.57 -19.70 9.80
N ASN A 25 -0.21 -18.78 9.19
CA ASN A 25 -1.50 -19.03 8.55
C ASN A 25 -2.46 -19.83 9.46
N THR A 26 -2.57 -19.38 10.71
CA THR A 26 -3.42 -20.00 11.73
C THR A 26 -4.58 -19.09 12.10
N TYR A 27 -5.79 -19.62 12.10
CA TYR A 27 -7.01 -18.91 12.44
C TYR A 27 -7.69 -19.59 13.63
N THR A 28 -8.06 -18.80 14.63
CA THR A 28 -8.74 -19.29 15.84
C THR A 28 -10.16 -18.76 15.87
N PHE A 29 -11.11 -19.67 16.01
CA PHE A 29 -12.53 -19.39 16.14
C PHE A 29 -13.01 -19.75 17.54
N GLY A 30 -13.75 -18.86 18.18
CA GLY A 30 -14.37 -19.07 19.49
C GLY A 30 -15.90 -19.07 19.38
N GLY A 31 -16.56 -20.00 20.06
CA GLY A 31 -18.00 -20.16 20.00
C GLY A 31 -18.47 -21.46 20.63
N THR A 32 -19.78 -21.67 20.65
CA THR A 32 -20.33 -22.96 21.07
C THR A 32 -20.01 -24.06 20.05
N ALA A 33 -20.02 -25.32 20.49
CA ALA A 33 -19.80 -26.46 19.60
C ALA A 33 -20.80 -26.54 18.44
N GLU A 34 -22.04 -26.06 18.65
CA GLU A 34 -23.08 -26.00 17.61
C GLU A 34 -22.77 -24.92 16.57
N GLU A 35 -22.33 -23.73 16.99
CA GLU A 35 -21.96 -22.63 16.09
C GLU A 35 -20.73 -22.97 15.24
N LEU A 36 -19.79 -23.75 15.78
CA LEU A 36 -18.53 -24.10 15.11
C LEU A 36 -18.58 -25.48 14.41
N GLN A 37 -19.73 -26.15 14.38
CA GLN A 37 -19.82 -27.55 13.93
C GLN A 37 -19.34 -27.76 12.49
N ASP A 38 -19.67 -26.84 11.58
CA ASP A 38 -19.31 -26.95 10.16
C ASP A 38 -17.80 -26.75 9.95
N LEU A 39 -17.17 -25.92 10.77
CA LEU A 39 -15.72 -25.71 10.77
C LEU A 39 -14.99 -26.92 11.35
N ALA A 40 -15.52 -27.47 12.46
CA ALA A 40 -14.97 -28.66 13.11
C ALA A 40 -15.11 -29.93 12.24
N ALA A 41 -16.07 -29.95 11.31
CA ALA A 41 -16.31 -31.04 10.39
C ALA A 41 -15.39 -31.06 9.16
N LEU A 42 -14.59 -30.00 8.94
CA LEU A 42 -13.60 -29.99 7.88
C LEU A 42 -12.54 -31.08 8.11
N ALA A 43 -11.87 -31.48 7.03
CA ALA A 43 -10.77 -32.43 7.06
C ALA A 43 -9.48 -31.82 6.48
N VAL A 44 -8.34 -32.36 6.88
CA VAL A 44 -7.06 -32.02 6.26
C VAL A 44 -7.12 -32.34 4.77
N GLY A 45 -6.77 -31.37 3.94
CA GLY A 45 -6.83 -31.41 2.49
C GLY A 45 -8.08 -30.78 1.88
N ASP A 46 -9.11 -30.49 2.68
CA ASP A 46 -10.32 -29.82 2.18
C ASP A 46 -9.99 -28.43 1.62
N ILE A 47 -10.68 -28.09 0.54
CA ILE A 47 -10.75 -26.74 0.01
C ILE A 47 -11.99 -26.09 0.62
N ALA A 48 -11.79 -25.15 1.53
CA ALA A 48 -12.86 -24.56 2.33
C ALA A 48 -12.98 -23.05 2.06
N VAL A 49 -14.17 -22.60 1.67
CA VAL A 49 -14.56 -21.20 1.71
C VAL A 49 -15.19 -20.95 3.07
N VAL A 50 -14.43 -20.32 3.97
CA VAL A 50 -14.93 -19.82 5.23
C VAL A 50 -15.44 -18.42 4.97
N ASP A 51 -16.77 -18.28 4.91
CA ASP A 51 -17.48 -17.06 4.59
C ASP A 51 -16.97 -15.88 5.42
N ASP A 52 -16.77 -14.74 4.77
CA ASP A 52 -16.19 -13.52 5.34
C ASP A 52 -14.77 -13.65 5.96
N VAL A 53 -14.12 -14.82 5.87
CA VAL A 53 -12.74 -15.05 6.34
C VAL A 53 -11.79 -15.34 5.18
N GLY A 54 -12.11 -16.29 4.30
CA GLY A 54 -11.26 -16.59 3.15
C GLY A 54 -11.46 -17.96 2.54
N LEU A 55 -10.68 -18.25 1.50
CA LEU A 55 -10.61 -19.55 0.84
C LEU A 55 -9.27 -20.19 1.18
N PHE A 56 -9.32 -21.41 1.73
CA PHE A 56 -8.19 -22.08 2.34
C PHE A 56 -8.09 -23.53 1.89
N LYS A 57 -6.86 -24.04 1.86
CA LYS A 57 -6.62 -25.48 1.93
C LYS A 57 -6.32 -25.81 3.38
N ILE A 58 -7.08 -26.74 3.95
CA ILE A 58 -6.91 -27.07 5.36
C ILE A 58 -5.68 -27.97 5.55
N GLU A 59 -4.71 -27.54 6.36
CA GLU A 59 -3.52 -28.32 6.71
C GLU A 59 -3.68 -29.01 8.07
N GLU A 60 -4.33 -28.34 9.01
CA GLU A 60 -4.51 -28.84 10.37
C GLU A 60 -5.80 -28.27 10.97
N ILE A 61 -6.49 -29.08 11.78
CA ILE A 61 -7.67 -28.65 12.56
C ILE A 61 -7.48 -29.17 13.97
N THR A 62 -7.55 -28.28 14.94
CA THR A 62 -7.54 -28.60 16.36
C THR A 62 -8.83 -28.08 16.99
N VAL A 63 -9.63 -28.98 17.55
CA VAL A 63 -10.85 -28.64 18.29
C VAL A 63 -10.55 -28.77 19.79
N SER A 64 -10.75 -27.70 20.54
CA SER A 64 -10.54 -27.68 21.99
C SER A 64 -11.65 -26.89 22.68
N GLY A 65 -12.62 -27.62 23.25
CA GLY A 65 -13.73 -27.01 23.98
C GLY A 65 -14.58 -26.08 23.10
N ASP A 66 -14.57 -24.80 23.42
CA ASP A 66 -15.28 -23.71 22.74
C ASP A 66 -14.43 -23.05 21.64
N GLN A 67 -13.35 -23.71 21.20
CA GLN A 67 -12.45 -23.19 20.17
C GLN A 67 -12.17 -24.22 19.07
N VAL A 68 -12.09 -23.70 17.85
CA VAL A 68 -11.57 -24.41 16.68
C VAL A 68 -10.41 -23.60 16.11
N VAL A 69 -9.24 -24.22 16.04
CA VAL A 69 -8.04 -23.66 15.43
C VAL A 69 -7.79 -24.38 14.12
N ILE A 70 -7.73 -23.63 13.02
CA ILE A 70 -7.35 -24.17 11.71
C ILE A 70 -6.00 -23.60 11.31
N LYS A 71 -5.14 -24.47 10.78
CA LYS A 71 -3.94 -24.07 10.03
C LYS A 71 -4.19 -24.31 8.56
N THR A 72 -3.81 -23.35 7.74
CA THR A 72 -4.19 -23.33 6.33
C THR A 72 -3.00 -23.09 5.42
N ALA A 73 -3.10 -23.61 4.19
CA ALA A 73 -2.31 -23.21 3.06
C ALA A 73 -3.16 -22.42 2.05
N ASP A 74 -2.50 -21.75 1.11
CA ASP A 74 -3.15 -21.08 0.00
C ASP A 74 -3.90 -22.12 -0.87
N ALA A 75 -5.22 -21.96 -1.04
CA ALA A 75 -6.05 -22.72 -2.00
C ALA A 75 -6.44 -21.84 -3.17
N GLN A 76 -6.65 -22.40 -4.37
CA GLN A 76 -6.99 -21.63 -5.57
C GLN A 76 -8.45 -21.30 -5.82
N LEU A 77 -8.73 -20.14 -6.45
CA LEU A 77 -10.09 -19.86 -6.98
C LEU A 77 -10.47 -20.99 -7.93
N SER A 78 -9.53 -21.46 -8.74
CA SER A 78 -9.64 -22.65 -9.59
C SER A 78 -9.74 -23.96 -8.83
N ASP A 79 -9.30 -24.04 -7.58
CA ASP A 79 -9.49 -25.22 -6.73
C ASP A 79 -10.92 -25.29 -6.21
N ALA A 80 -11.57 -24.13 -6.00
CA ALA A 80 -12.91 -24.04 -5.44
C ALA A 80 -14.02 -23.82 -6.48
N ILE A 81 -13.74 -23.12 -7.58
CA ILE A 81 -14.73 -22.68 -8.57
C ILE A 81 -14.46 -23.40 -9.89
N GLN A 82 -15.49 -24.08 -10.40
CA GLN A 82 -15.48 -24.67 -11.74
C GLN A 82 -15.72 -23.59 -12.80
N ASP A 83 -16.83 -22.85 -12.70
CA ASP A 83 -17.18 -21.79 -13.66
C ASP A 83 -17.70 -20.57 -12.93
N GLY A 84 -17.21 -19.37 -13.28
CA GLY A 84 -17.60 -18.19 -12.54
C GLY A 84 -17.13 -16.87 -13.12
N THR A 85 -17.93 -15.84 -12.88
CA THR A 85 -17.57 -14.45 -13.11
C THR A 85 -17.53 -13.74 -11.76
N ILE A 86 -16.39 -13.13 -11.44
CA ILE A 86 -16.22 -12.23 -10.30
C ILE A 86 -16.02 -10.84 -10.88
N GLU A 87 -16.92 -9.91 -10.54
CA GLU A 87 -16.84 -8.53 -11.00
C GLU A 87 -17.08 -7.57 -9.84
N TRP A 88 -16.34 -6.45 -9.85
CA TRP A 88 -16.58 -5.35 -8.94
C TRP A 88 -16.41 -4.00 -9.64
N ASP A 89 -17.14 -3.00 -9.15
CA ASP A 89 -16.98 -1.59 -9.50
C ASP A 89 -17.28 -0.74 -8.27
N LEU A 90 -16.22 -0.34 -7.55
CA LEU A 90 -16.31 0.33 -6.26
C LEU A 90 -15.61 1.68 -6.31
N GLY A 91 -16.29 2.70 -5.80
CA GLY A 91 -15.64 3.98 -5.51
C GLY A 91 -14.96 3.95 -4.15
N PHE A 92 -13.79 4.56 -4.04
CA PHE A 92 -13.27 4.97 -2.74
C PHE A 92 -14.14 6.12 -2.23
N ASP A 93 -15.05 5.78 -1.32
CA ASP A 93 -15.88 6.75 -0.61
C ASP A 93 -15.54 6.70 0.88
N PRO A 94 -14.72 7.64 1.39
CA PRO A 94 -14.34 7.69 2.80
C PRO A 94 -15.51 8.08 3.72
N LEU A 95 -16.61 8.61 3.16
CA LEU A 95 -17.78 9.06 3.89
C LEU A 95 -18.79 7.93 4.11
N ARG A 96 -18.66 6.80 3.42
CA ARG A 96 -19.55 5.65 3.61
C ARG A 96 -19.49 5.14 5.04
N THR A 97 -20.65 5.10 5.68
CA THR A 97 -20.82 4.83 7.12
C THR A 97 -21.09 3.38 7.46
N ASP A 98 -21.17 2.51 6.46
CA ASP A 98 -21.66 1.13 6.59
C ASP A 98 -20.54 0.10 6.79
N ARG A 99 -19.27 0.50 6.95
CA ARG A 99 -18.13 -0.42 6.96
C ARG A 99 -17.09 -0.12 8.05
N PHE A 100 -16.39 -1.18 8.46
CA PHE A 100 -15.21 -1.11 9.32
C PHE A 100 -14.04 -0.53 8.53
N ILE A 101 -13.15 0.22 9.20
CA ILE A 101 -11.89 0.69 8.61
C ILE A 101 -10.75 -0.11 9.22
N GLY A 102 -9.97 -0.77 8.38
CA GLY A 102 -8.71 -1.37 8.76
C GLY A 102 -7.58 -0.35 8.66
N ILE A 103 -6.74 -0.25 9.68
CA ILE A 103 -5.45 0.46 9.59
C ILE A 103 -4.35 -0.56 9.78
N GLN A 104 -3.52 -0.75 8.75
CA GLN A 104 -2.30 -1.53 8.84
C GLN A 104 -1.10 -0.59 8.72
N VAL A 105 -0.10 -0.76 9.59
CA VAL A 105 1.14 0.02 9.58
C VAL A 105 2.31 -0.92 9.73
N GLY A 106 3.14 -1.04 8.70
CA GLY A 106 4.16 -2.09 8.60
C GLY A 106 3.66 -3.27 7.75
N ALA A 107 4.50 -3.78 6.85
CA ALA A 107 4.09 -4.78 5.87
C ALA A 107 3.64 -6.11 6.48
N LEU A 108 4.11 -6.41 7.70
CA LEU A 108 3.84 -7.66 8.43
C LEU A 108 3.07 -7.43 9.74
N GLU A 109 2.70 -6.18 10.03
CA GLU A 109 2.00 -5.85 11.27
C GLU A 109 0.51 -6.19 11.13
N PRO A 110 -0.15 -6.65 12.21
CA PRO A 110 -1.56 -6.98 12.17
C PRO A 110 -2.40 -5.74 11.86
N MET A 111 -3.37 -5.90 10.97
CA MET A 111 -4.34 -4.86 10.67
C MET A 111 -5.23 -4.61 11.90
N ARG A 112 -5.27 -3.37 12.36
CA ARG A 112 -6.20 -2.96 13.42
C ARG A 112 -7.55 -2.63 12.80
N LEU A 113 -8.55 -3.43 13.12
CA LEU A 113 -9.94 -3.18 12.73
C LEU A 113 -10.56 -2.17 13.70
N TYR A 114 -11.08 -1.07 13.16
CA TYR A 114 -11.89 -0.14 13.93
C TYR A 114 -13.37 -0.47 13.68
N PRO A 115 -14.07 -1.07 14.65
CA PRO A 115 -15.52 -1.22 14.58
C PRO A 115 -16.20 0.12 14.48
N ARG A 116 -16.83 0.39 13.33
CA ARG A 116 -17.87 1.41 13.25
C ARG A 116 -19.13 0.77 13.84
N LYS A 117 -19.21 0.71 15.18
CA LYS A 117 -20.42 0.27 15.87
C LYS A 117 -21.59 1.04 15.27
N ALA A 118 -22.56 0.34 14.68
CA ALA A 118 -23.88 0.88 14.46
C ALA A 118 -24.48 1.15 15.84
N VAL A 119 -24.29 2.35 16.37
CA VAL A 119 -24.99 2.78 17.57
C VAL A 119 -26.42 3.11 17.15
N VAL A 120 -27.28 2.10 17.23
CA VAL A 120 -28.73 2.29 17.15
C VAL A 120 -29.10 3.23 18.30
N ASN A 121 -29.52 4.46 17.97
CA ASN A 121 -29.91 5.59 18.85
C ASN A 121 -28.90 6.70 19.20
N SER A 122 -27.82 6.91 18.45
CA SER A 122 -27.15 8.23 18.49
C SER A 122 -26.57 8.59 17.15
N ALA A 123 -26.71 9.88 16.78
CA ALA A 123 -26.31 10.48 15.52
C ALA A 123 -25.09 9.82 14.85
N ILE A 124 -25.26 9.51 13.56
CA ILE A 124 -24.30 8.89 12.65
C ILE A 124 -22.91 9.51 12.86
N GLY A 125 -21.99 8.77 13.47
CA GLY A 125 -20.60 9.20 13.61
C GLY A 125 -19.92 9.12 12.25
N ILE A 126 -19.77 10.25 11.57
CA ILE A 126 -18.86 10.42 10.44
C ILE A 126 -17.45 10.13 10.97
N VAL A 127 -16.64 9.31 10.28
CA VAL A 127 -15.20 9.32 10.53
C VAL A 127 -14.72 10.66 10.00
N GLU A 128 -14.76 11.68 10.85
CA GLU A 128 -14.35 13.05 10.50
C GLU A 128 -12.87 13.05 10.08
N LYS A 129 -12.10 12.10 10.61
CA LYS A 129 -10.67 11.98 10.38
C LYS A 129 -10.16 10.58 10.75
N VAL A 130 -9.33 10.01 9.90
CA VAL A 130 -8.45 8.89 10.23
C VAL A 130 -7.11 9.49 10.64
N GLU A 131 -6.68 9.25 11.89
CA GLU A 131 -5.35 9.63 12.35
C GLU A 131 -4.60 8.41 12.89
N TRP A 132 -3.31 8.37 12.60
CA TRP A 132 -2.39 7.43 13.22
C TRP A 132 -1.08 8.15 13.55
N SER A 133 -0.48 7.81 14.70
CA SER A 133 0.85 8.26 15.07
C SER A 133 1.62 7.15 15.79
N GLY A 134 2.91 7.03 15.52
CA GLY A 134 3.77 6.05 16.17
C GLY A 134 5.25 6.28 15.86
N SER A 135 6.12 5.44 16.43
CA SER A 135 7.55 5.42 16.12
C SER A 135 7.88 4.20 15.27
N TRP A 136 8.63 4.38 14.20
CA TRP A 136 9.09 3.31 13.32
C TRP A 136 10.48 3.67 12.78
N GLY A 137 11.44 2.74 12.82
CA GLY A 137 12.81 2.98 12.33
C GLY A 137 13.50 4.23 12.91
N GLY A 138 13.15 4.64 14.12
CA GLY A 138 13.65 5.86 14.77
C GLY A 138 12.93 7.14 14.39
N PHE A 139 11.99 7.11 13.44
CA PHE A 139 11.16 8.26 13.06
C PHE A 139 9.84 8.25 13.83
N ASN A 140 9.43 9.43 14.33
CA ASN A 140 8.06 9.70 14.75
C ASN A 140 7.23 10.03 13.52
N VAL A 141 6.27 9.15 13.20
CA VAL A 141 5.44 9.23 12.01
C VAL A 141 4.00 9.57 12.42
N LYS A 142 3.37 10.44 11.65
CA LYS A 142 1.95 10.79 11.76
C LYS A 142 1.31 10.78 10.39
N ILE A 143 0.13 10.17 10.30
CA ILE A 143 -0.71 10.18 9.12
C ILE A 143 -2.06 10.74 9.52
N THR A 144 -2.62 11.59 8.66
CA THR A 144 -3.99 12.04 8.78
C THR A 144 -4.66 11.96 7.42
N MET A 145 -5.88 11.43 7.40
CA MET A 145 -6.77 11.48 6.23
C MET A 145 -8.12 12.01 6.70
N ALA A 146 -8.61 13.05 6.04
CA ALA A 146 -9.88 13.69 6.38
C ALA A 146 -10.72 13.83 5.10
N PRO A 147 -11.99 13.43 5.11
CA PRO A 147 -12.89 13.79 4.03
C PRO A 147 -13.00 15.32 3.88
N ALA A 148 -12.97 15.80 2.65
CA ALA A 148 -13.05 17.22 2.28
C ALA A 148 -14.00 17.36 1.07
N GLY A 149 -15.31 17.24 1.30
CA GLY A 149 -16.30 17.19 0.22
C GLY A 149 -16.16 15.90 -0.61
N GLU A 150 -15.87 16.03 -1.91
CA GLU A 150 -15.58 14.89 -2.80
C GLU A 150 -14.12 14.42 -2.75
N ASN A 151 -13.27 15.11 -1.98
CA ASN A 151 -11.84 14.83 -1.87
C ASN A 151 -11.52 14.18 -0.51
N ILE A 152 -10.31 13.61 -0.43
CA ILE A 152 -9.66 13.27 0.84
C ILE A 152 -8.41 14.13 0.95
N ASP A 153 -8.37 14.94 2.00
CA ASP A 153 -7.16 15.62 2.41
C ASP A 153 -6.28 14.61 3.15
N PHE A 154 -5.05 14.46 2.70
CA PHE A 154 -4.08 13.59 3.36
C PHE A 154 -2.87 14.39 3.81
N THR A 155 -2.30 14.00 4.95
CA THR A 155 -1.00 14.46 5.41
C THR A 155 -0.24 13.26 5.91
N ILE A 156 0.98 13.10 5.43
CA ILE A 156 1.94 12.12 5.96
C ILE A 156 3.14 12.91 6.41
N SER A 157 3.53 12.75 7.67
CA SER A 157 4.73 13.38 8.21
C SER A 157 5.58 12.38 8.95
N ALA A 158 6.88 12.39 8.67
CA ALA A 158 7.88 11.64 9.42
C ALA A 158 8.91 12.62 9.98
N SER A 159 9.28 12.45 11.25
CA SER A 159 10.27 13.30 11.92
C SER A 159 11.29 12.45 12.66
N TYR A 160 12.57 12.81 12.55
CA TYR A 160 13.68 12.19 13.25
C TYR A 160 14.37 13.26 14.07
N ASP A 161 14.62 12.99 15.35
CA ASP A 161 15.29 13.93 16.24
C ASP A 161 16.13 13.16 17.26
N VAL A 162 17.41 12.98 16.96
CA VAL A 162 18.38 12.27 17.82
C VAL A 162 19.68 13.07 17.88
N GLY A 163 19.92 13.73 19.00
CA GLY A 163 21.13 14.56 19.19
C GLY A 163 21.17 15.75 18.22
N LYS A 164 22.14 15.75 17.30
CA LYS A 164 22.23 16.76 16.23
C LYS A 164 21.51 16.33 14.94
N ALA A 165 21.24 15.03 14.79
CA ALA A 165 20.59 14.49 13.61
C ALA A 165 19.10 14.83 13.64
N LYS A 166 18.66 15.59 12.64
CA LYS A 166 17.27 16.00 12.47
C LYS A 166 16.79 15.64 11.08
N GLY A 167 15.58 15.13 10.96
CA GLY A 167 14.94 14.83 9.69
C GLY A 167 13.47 15.19 9.75
N LYS A 168 12.93 15.73 8.67
CA LYS A 168 11.50 16.00 8.54
C LYS A 168 11.08 15.75 7.10
N ILE A 169 10.02 14.97 6.94
CA ILE A 169 9.35 14.71 5.66
C ILE A 169 7.88 15.02 5.89
N VAL A 170 7.28 15.77 4.97
CA VAL A 170 5.87 16.15 4.99
C VAL A 170 5.34 16.08 3.57
N GLY A 171 4.47 15.11 3.31
CA GLY A 171 3.58 15.10 2.15
C GLY A 171 2.21 15.60 2.56
N LYS A 172 1.68 16.60 1.87
CA LYS A 172 0.32 17.12 2.08
C LYS A 172 -0.37 17.23 0.75
N GLY A 173 -1.60 16.77 0.65
CA GLY A 173 -2.31 16.87 -0.61
C GLY A 173 -3.75 16.48 -0.51
N THR A 174 -4.37 16.43 -1.69
CA THR A 174 -5.72 15.96 -1.88
C THR A 174 -5.73 14.81 -2.88
N ILE A 175 -6.63 13.86 -2.66
CA ILE A 175 -7.00 12.87 -3.66
C ILE A 175 -8.51 12.95 -3.88
N ARG A 176 -8.94 13.10 -5.13
CA ARG A 176 -10.37 12.98 -5.46
C ARG A 176 -10.77 11.51 -5.48
N GLY A 177 -11.99 11.20 -5.04
CA GLY A 177 -12.52 9.84 -5.04
C GLY A 177 -12.28 9.12 -6.37
N TYR A 178 -11.55 8.00 -6.30
CA TYR A 178 -11.26 7.14 -7.45
C TYR A 178 -12.22 5.95 -7.47
N ARG A 179 -12.32 5.28 -8.61
CA ARG A 179 -13.06 4.01 -8.73
C ARG A 179 -12.12 2.89 -9.09
N THR A 180 -12.28 1.75 -8.44
CA THR A 180 -11.65 0.50 -8.82
C THR A 180 -12.68 -0.38 -9.49
N SER A 181 -12.26 -1.07 -10.53
CA SER A 181 -13.06 -2.11 -11.16
C SER A 181 -12.19 -3.31 -11.48
N GLY A 182 -12.76 -4.50 -11.40
CA GLY A 182 -12.07 -5.67 -11.88
C GLY A 182 -13.00 -6.79 -12.26
N LEU A 183 -12.41 -7.74 -12.98
CA LEU A 183 -13.05 -8.89 -13.58
C LEU A 183 -12.12 -10.09 -13.43
N VAL A 184 -12.66 -11.19 -12.94
CA VAL A 184 -12.07 -12.53 -13.01
C VAL A 184 -13.06 -13.44 -13.71
N LEU A 185 -12.64 -14.09 -14.79
CA LEU A 185 -13.41 -15.14 -15.45
C LEU A 185 -12.71 -16.48 -15.20
N LEU A 186 -13.45 -17.43 -14.65
CA LEU A 186 -13.06 -18.83 -14.51
C LEU A 186 -13.93 -19.67 -15.43
N GLU A 187 -13.30 -20.47 -16.28
CA GLU A 187 -13.96 -21.47 -17.12
C GLU A 187 -13.24 -22.81 -16.93
N ASN A 188 -14.00 -23.85 -16.62
CA ASN A 188 -13.48 -25.19 -16.35
C ASN A 188 -12.32 -25.24 -15.33
N GLY A 189 -12.44 -24.49 -14.23
CA GLY A 189 -11.43 -24.39 -13.19
C GLY A 189 -10.16 -23.67 -13.65
N THR A 190 -10.21 -22.90 -14.73
CA THR A 190 -9.06 -22.13 -15.23
C THR A 190 -9.42 -20.66 -15.35
N THR A 191 -8.57 -19.78 -14.81
CA THR A 191 -8.74 -18.33 -14.99
C THR A 191 -8.45 -17.95 -16.45
N THR A 192 -9.50 -17.68 -17.23
CA THR A 192 -9.39 -17.30 -18.64
C THR A 192 -9.16 -15.81 -18.82
N ASN A 193 -9.67 -14.99 -17.90
CA ASN A 193 -9.51 -13.55 -17.94
C ASN A 193 -9.28 -12.97 -16.55
N PHE A 194 -8.43 -11.97 -16.48
CA PHE A 194 -8.22 -11.15 -15.30
C PHE A 194 -8.00 -9.70 -15.73
N ARG A 195 -8.69 -8.77 -15.07
CA ARG A 195 -8.50 -7.34 -15.26
C ARG A 195 -8.72 -6.62 -13.94
N PHE A 196 -7.82 -5.69 -13.62
CA PHE A 196 -7.99 -4.70 -12.57
C PHE A 196 -7.66 -3.33 -13.14
N VAL A 197 -8.48 -2.33 -12.84
CA VAL A 197 -8.25 -0.93 -13.22
C VAL A 197 -8.69 -0.02 -12.08
N ALA A 198 -7.80 0.89 -11.67
CA ALA A 198 -8.15 2.05 -10.87
C ALA A 198 -8.24 3.28 -11.81
N ARG A 199 -9.37 4.00 -11.77
CA ARG A 199 -9.70 5.09 -12.69
C ARG A 199 -10.24 6.31 -11.97
N GLY A 200 -10.08 7.47 -12.60
CA GLY A 200 -10.50 8.75 -12.02
C GLY A 200 -9.62 9.16 -10.85
N ILE A 201 -8.37 8.69 -10.81
CA ILE A 201 -7.42 9.09 -9.78
C ILE A 201 -6.97 10.49 -10.14
N ASP A 202 -7.12 11.41 -9.19
CA ASP A 202 -6.70 12.80 -9.30
C ASP A 202 -6.01 13.16 -7.99
N VAL A 203 -4.70 13.42 -8.07
CA VAL A 203 -3.82 13.63 -6.93
C VAL A 203 -3.11 14.96 -7.12
N ASP A 204 -3.16 15.79 -6.09
CA ASP A 204 -2.46 17.08 -6.01
C ASP A 204 -1.74 17.12 -4.66
N MET A 205 -0.40 17.13 -4.68
CA MET A 205 0.44 16.94 -3.48
C MET A 205 1.61 17.91 -3.44
N ASP A 206 1.80 18.56 -2.29
CA ASP A 206 3.06 19.19 -1.89
C ASP A 206 3.90 18.19 -1.10
N LEU A 207 5.16 18.05 -1.52
CA LEU A 207 6.18 17.29 -0.80
C LEU A 207 7.27 18.24 -0.32
N GLU A 208 7.49 18.28 0.99
CA GLU A 208 8.59 18.97 1.62
C GLU A 208 9.41 17.97 2.43
N PHE A 209 10.73 18.03 2.27
CA PHE A 209 11.62 17.28 3.13
C PHE A 209 12.89 18.07 3.41
N GLY A 210 13.46 17.82 4.58
CA GLY A 210 14.75 18.35 4.94
C GLY A 210 15.39 17.57 6.07
N ALA A 211 16.70 17.59 6.10
CA ALA A 211 17.47 16.90 7.12
C ALA A 211 18.78 17.62 7.42
N VAL A 212 19.30 17.39 8.62
CA VAL A 212 20.55 17.91 9.17
C VAL A 212 21.28 16.74 9.82
N GLU A 213 22.53 16.51 9.42
CA GLU A 213 23.41 15.49 10.02
C GLU A 213 22.77 14.10 10.20
N LEU A 214 21.88 13.69 9.27
CA LEU A 214 21.08 12.47 9.41
C LEU A 214 21.92 11.17 9.35
N GLY A 215 23.20 11.29 9.01
CA GLY A 215 24.12 10.18 8.87
C GLY A 215 23.94 9.44 7.55
N MET A 216 24.69 8.35 7.42
CA MET A 216 24.44 7.35 6.40
C MET A 216 23.22 6.54 6.82
N MET A 217 22.17 6.57 6.00
CA MET A 217 21.05 5.65 6.12
C MET A 217 21.16 4.63 5.01
N ASP A 218 21.73 3.46 5.33
CA ASP A 218 21.69 2.29 4.47
C ASP A 218 20.36 1.57 4.70
N GLY A 219 19.44 1.71 3.75
CA GLY A 219 18.17 1.00 3.75
C GLY A 219 16.99 1.87 3.35
N ASN A 220 16.12 1.29 2.53
CA ASN A 220 14.80 1.86 2.27
C ASN A 220 14.01 1.82 3.58
N PHE A 221 14.02 2.92 4.35
CA PHE A 221 13.08 3.11 5.45
C PHE A 221 11.68 3.07 4.84
N SER A 222 11.03 1.90 4.78
CA SER A 222 9.72 1.72 4.15
C SER A 222 8.64 1.80 5.21
N PHE A 223 7.74 2.78 5.07
CA PHE A 223 6.60 2.95 5.96
C PHE A 223 5.30 2.70 5.19
N PRO A 224 4.85 1.44 5.05
CA PRO A 224 3.56 1.15 4.47
C PRO A 224 2.49 1.41 5.52
N ALA A 225 1.61 2.36 5.23
CA ALA A 225 0.39 2.54 5.99
C ALA A 225 -0.78 2.57 5.04
N LYS A 226 -1.85 1.84 5.37
CA LYS A 226 -3.03 1.76 4.52
C LYS A 226 -4.33 1.80 5.29
N ILE A 227 -5.29 2.53 4.75
CA ILE A 227 -6.71 2.39 5.04
C ILE A 227 -7.21 1.25 4.20
N VAL A 228 -7.82 0.25 4.84
CA VAL A 228 -8.42 -0.89 4.17
C VAL A 228 -9.93 -0.86 4.33
N LEU A 229 -10.62 -1.02 3.20
CA LEU A 229 -12.07 -1.06 3.11
C LEU A 229 -12.49 -2.45 2.63
N PRO A 230 -12.97 -3.32 3.53
CA PRO A 230 -13.45 -4.64 3.14
C PRO A 230 -14.77 -4.54 2.38
N PHE A 231 -15.04 -5.54 1.56
CA PHE A 231 -16.30 -5.75 0.85
C PHE A 231 -16.48 -7.23 0.53
N ALA A 232 -17.72 -7.65 0.31
CA ALA A 232 -18.02 -9.02 -0.06
C ALA A 232 -18.30 -9.12 -1.57
N LEU A 233 -17.78 -10.18 -2.20
CA LEU A 233 -18.10 -10.59 -3.57
C LEU A 233 -18.77 -11.96 -3.52
N GLY A 234 -20.07 -11.96 -3.23
CA GLY A 234 -20.76 -13.18 -2.79
C GLY A 234 -20.13 -13.65 -1.47
N PRO A 235 -19.76 -14.94 -1.33
CA PRO A 235 -19.11 -15.47 -0.13
C PRO A 235 -17.59 -15.21 -0.07
N ILE A 236 -17.03 -14.53 -1.08
CA ILE A 236 -15.59 -14.24 -1.16
C ILE A 236 -15.36 -12.87 -0.50
N PRO A 237 -14.69 -12.82 0.67
CA PRO A 237 -14.25 -11.54 1.22
C PRO A 237 -13.24 -10.91 0.27
N ALA A 238 -13.32 -9.61 0.13
CA ALA A 238 -12.43 -8.81 -0.68
C ALA A 238 -12.14 -7.50 0.05
N TRP A 239 -11.12 -6.79 -0.41
CA TRP A 239 -10.74 -5.52 0.16
C TRP A 239 -10.12 -4.64 -0.91
N TYR A 240 -10.21 -3.34 -0.70
CA TYR A 240 -9.33 -2.40 -1.38
C TYR A 240 -8.69 -1.50 -0.34
N SER A 241 -7.49 -1.04 -0.64
CA SER A 241 -6.74 -0.17 0.25
C SER A 241 -6.29 1.09 -0.46
N MET A 242 -6.09 2.12 0.34
CA MET A 242 -5.34 3.30 -0.02
C MET A 242 -4.22 3.46 1.00
N GLY A 243 -2.99 3.48 0.53
CA GLY A 243 -1.84 3.62 1.39
C GLY A 243 -0.74 4.50 0.84
N SER A 244 0.33 4.58 1.62
CA SER A 244 1.56 5.27 1.28
C SER A 244 2.77 4.43 1.64
N VAL A 245 3.85 4.58 0.89
CA VAL A 245 5.19 4.13 1.30
C VAL A 245 6.14 5.32 1.18
N ILE A 246 6.86 5.64 2.25
CA ILE A 246 8.00 6.59 2.20
C ILE A 246 9.26 5.76 2.23
N GLU A 247 10.32 6.18 1.54
CA GLU A 247 11.69 5.68 1.58
C GLU A 247 12.65 6.87 1.65
N VAL A 248 13.69 6.76 2.49
CA VAL A 248 14.64 7.87 2.72
C VAL A 248 16.06 7.33 2.61
N GLN A 249 16.88 8.04 1.85
CA GLN A 249 18.31 7.77 1.68
C GLN A 249 19.09 9.02 2.05
N SER A 250 20.12 8.89 2.88
CA SER A 250 20.93 10.01 3.32
C SER A 250 22.40 9.65 3.36
N THR A 251 23.23 10.62 2.97
CA THR A 251 24.68 10.65 3.23
C THR A 251 25.10 11.93 3.94
N LEU A 252 24.15 12.66 4.55
CA LEU A 252 24.40 13.90 5.28
C LEU A 252 25.24 13.63 6.54
N LYS A 253 26.46 14.16 6.58
CA LYS A 253 27.38 14.05 7.74
C LYS A 253 27.40 15.36 8.54
N ALA A 254 28.28 15.44 9.55
CA ALA A 254 28.43 16.61 10.42
C ALA A 254 28.43 17.94 9.63
N GLU A 255 27.67 18.92 10.13
CA GLU A 255 27.52 20.26 9.56
C GLU A 255 26.92 20.29 8.14
N THR A 256 26.27 19.21 7.70
CA THR A 256 25.55 19.17 6.42
C THR A 256 24.04 19.13 6.61
N SER A 257 23.32 19.79 5.71
CA SER A 257 21.87 19.81 5.63
C SER A 257 21.41 19.92 4.18
N ALA A 258 20.24 19.37 3.90
CA ALA A 258 19.56 19.54 2.62
C ALA A 258 18.06 19.71 2.87
N LEU A 259 17.43 20.57 2.08
CA LEU A 259 15.99 20.78 2.05
C LEU A 259 15.55 20.84 0.59
N ALA A 260 14.42 20.22 0.27
CA ALA A 260 13.77 20.39 -1.00
C ALA A 260 12.24 20.34 -0.87
N LYS A 261 11.58 21.09 -1.75
CA LYS A 261 10.14 21.17 -1.88
C LYS A 261 9.73 20.98 -3.33
N ALA A 262 8.76 20.11 -3.56
CA ALA A 262 8.19 19.81 -4.86
C ALA A 262 6.66 19.84 -4.77
N HIS A 263 6.03 20.11 -5.92
CA HIS A 263 4.60 20.03 -6.12
C HIS A 263 4.31 19.00 -7.21
N LEU A 264 3.30 18.16 -7.00
CA LEU A 264 3.08 16.97 -7.80
C LEU A 264 1.60 16.89 -8.18
N LYS A 265 1.34 16.64 -9.46
CA LYS A 265 0.00 16.40 -9.98
C LYS A 265 -0.05 15.14 -10.81
N PHE A 266 -1.04 14.31 -10.55
CA PHE A 266 -1.32 13.15 -11.36
C PHE A 266 -2.82 13.01 -11.58
N ARG A 267 -3.23 12.83 -12.84
CA ARG A 267 -4.59 12.47 -13.20
C ARG A 267 -4.59 11.33 -14.21
N GLY A 268 -5.38 10.30 -13.95
CA GLY A 268 -5.62 9.26 -14.95
C GLY A 268 -6.20 7.97 -14.39
N ALA A 269 -5.90 6.90 -15.10
CA ALA A 269 -6.26 5.53 -14.78
C ALA A 269 -5.08 4.60 -15.04
N ALA A 270 -4.92 3.60 -14.19
CA ALA A 270 -3.95 2.54 -14.43
C ALA A 270 -4.42 1.21 -13.83
N GLY A 271 -3.89 0.11 -14.36
CA GLY A 271 -4.32 -1.22 -14.04
C GLY A 271 -3.47 -2.29 -14.69
N ILE A 272 -3.91 -3.54 -14.56
CA ILE A 272 -3.28 -4.71 -15.15
C ILE A 272 -4.35 -5.63 -15.73
N ARG A 273 -3.97 -6.39 -16.76
CA ARG A 273 -4.78 -7.47 -17.30
C ARG A 273 -3.93 -8.71 -17.54
N LYS A 274 -4.58 -9.87 -17.64
CA LYS A 274 -3.93 -11.10 -18.12
C LYS A 274 -3.41 -10.87 -19.55
N ASP A 275 -2.20 -11.34 -19.82
CA ASP A 275 -1.69 -11.47 -21.18
C ASP A 275 -2.34 -12.71 -21.83
N THR A 276 -2.97 -12.51 -22.98
CA THR A 276 -3.59 -13.61 -23.74
C THR A 276 -2.61 -14.29 -24.69
N ALA A 277 -1.40 -13.74 -24.87
CA ALA A 277 -0.35 -14.28 -25.72
C ALA A 277 0.67 -15.13 -24.95
N GLU A 278 0.76 -14.98 -23.63
CA GLU A 278 1.59 -15.79 -22.73
C GLU A 278 0.72 -16.42 -21.64
N ASP A 279 0.84 -17.74 -21.41
CA ASP A 279 0.00 -18.49 -20.47
C ASP A 279 0.03 -17.97 -19.01
N SER A 280 1.05 -17.17 -18.66
CA SER A 280 1.25 -16.61 -17.31
C SER A 280 1.62 -15.12 -17.29
N GLY A 281 1.41 -14.39 -18.39
CA GLY A 281 1.80 -12.99 -18.48
C GLY A 281 0.79 -12.02 -17.85
N LEU A 282 1.28 -10.89 -17.33
CA LEU A 282 0.48 -9.70 -17.04
C LEU A 282 0.86 -8.59 -18.02
N MET A 283 -0.13 -7.85 -18.51
CA MET A 283 0.08 -6.63 -19.28
C MET A 283 -0.42 -5.41 -18.51
N PRO A 284 0.35 -4.32 -18.46
CA PRO A 284 -0.13 -3.07 -17.88
C PRO A 284 -1.21 -2.43 -18.76
N MET A 285 -2.12 -1.71 -18.13
CA MET A 285 -3.08 -0.83 -18.78
C MET A 285 -2.96 0.55 -18.13
N ALA A 286 -2.86 1.61 -18.94
CA ALA A 286 -2.87 2.97 -18.41
C ALA A 286 -3.48 3.94 -19.41
N ASN A 287 -4.16 4.94 -18.87
CA ASN A 287 -4.55 6.16 -19.58
C ASN A 287 -4.21 7.34 -18.67
N ILE A 288 -3.16 8.08 -19.02
CA ILE A 288 -2.64 9.17 -18.20
C ILE A 288 -3.09 10.49 -18.84
N ASP A 289 -3.97 11.21 -18.15
CA ASP A 289 -4.48 12.50 -18.59
C ASP A 289 -3.49 13.61 -18.25
N ASN A 290 -2.88 13.54 -17.07
CA ASN A 290 -1.87 14.48 -16.61
C ASN A 290 -0.83 13.81 -15.71
N ILE A 291 0.42 14.17 -15.91
CA ILE A 291 1.55 13.79 -15.07
C ILE A 291 2.50 14.97 -15.02
N ASP A 292 2.56 15.61 -13.86
CA ASP A 292 3.38 16.80 -13.69
C ASP A 292 4.04 16.81 -12.31
N VAL A 293 5.26 17.33 -12.31
CA VAL A 293 6.04 17.52 -11.10
C VAL A 293 6.85 18.79 -11.26
N GLU A 294 6.71 19.68 -10.29
CA GLU A 294 7.36 20.97 -10.25
C GLU A 294 8.30 21.04 -9.04
N PHE A 295 9.56 21.39 -9.29
CA PHE A 295 10.44 21.79 -8.20
C PHE A 295 10.10 23.23 -7.78
N ILE A 296 9.80 23.42 -6.50
CA ILE A 296 9.51 24.72 -5.90
C ILE A 296 10.78 25.35 -5.33
N LYS A 297 11.49 24.63 -4.44
CA LYS A 297 12.61 25.19 -3.67
C LYS A 297 13.59 24.10 -3.27
N GLY A 298 14.87 24.48 -3.14
CA GLY A 298 15.92 23.62 -2.62
C GLY A 298 17.01 24.45 -1.97
N GLU A 299 17.49 24.01 -0.82
CA GLU A 299 18.55 24.64 -0.05
C GLU A 299 19.47 23.57 0.52
N SER A 300 20.75 23.89 0.65
CA SER A 300 21.67 23.02 1.36
C SER A 300 22.79 23.81 2.01
N VAL A 301 23.33 23.24 3.08
CA VAL A 301 24.59 23.65 3.69
C VAL A 301 25.44 22.40 3.71
N ALA A 302 26.66 22.45 3.17
CA ALA A 302 27.54 21.28 3.21
C ALA A 302 29.01 21.70 3.24
N THR A 303 29.76 21.06 4.12
CA THR A 303 31.23 21.16 4.19
C THR A 303 31.93 20.02 3.46
N LEU A 304 31.17 18.98 3.07
CA LEU A 304 31.57 17.79 2.31
C LEU A 304 30.47 17.43 1.30
N THR A 305 30.84 16.73 0.23
CA THR A 305 29.84 16.19 -0.71
C THR A 305 28.89 15.24 0.02
N SER A 306 27.59 15.48 -0.12
CA SER A 306 26.54 14.76 0.57
C SER A 306 25.21 14.85 -0.18
N GLY A 307 24.27 13.99 0.15
CA GLY A 307 22.98 13.93 -0.53
C GLY A 307 21.87 13.41 0.35
N LEU A 308 20.64 13.79 -0.02
CA LEU A 308 19.40 13.37 0.60
C LEU A 308 18.41 13.01 -0.51
N GLY A 309 17.94 11.77 -0.50
CA GLY A 309 16.89 11.26 -1.38
C GLY A 309 15.65 10.88 -0.59
N VAL A 310 14.49 11.25 -1.09
CA VAL A 310 13.19 10.79 -0.55
C VAL A 310 12.38 10.25 -1.71
N LEU A 311 11.88 9.03 -1.55
CA LEU A 311 10.91 8.42 -2.45
C LEU A 311 9.59 8.23 -1.72
N ILE A 312 8.49 8.69 -2.31
CA ILE A 312 7.14 8.54 -1.79
C ILE A 312 6.27 7.84 -2.82
N GLN A 313 5.74 6.69 -2.45
CA GLN A 313 4.70 5.97 -3.18
C GLN A 313 3.34 6.40 -2.63
N PHE A 314 2.63 7.28 -3.32
CA PHE A 314 1.30 7.72 -2.93
C PHE A 314 0.50 8.28 -4.12
N PRO A 315 -0.80 7.94 -4.25
CA PRO A 315 -1.50 6.91 -3.49
C PRO A 315 -1.03 5.53 -3.96
N ARG A 316 -0.85 4.61 -3.02
CA ARG A 316 -0.74 3.19 -3.31
C ARG A 316 -2.12 2.58 -3.16
N ILE A 317 -2.80 2.35 -4.28
CA ILE A 317 -4.13 1.78 -4.34
C ILE A 317 -3.97 0.29 -4.53
N GLU A 318 -4.51 -0.50 -3.61
CA GLU A 318 -4.45 -1.95 -3.69
C GLU A 318 -5.86 -2.51 -3.74
N VAL A 319 -6.03 -3.65 -4.40
CA VAL A 319 -7.23 -4.48 -4.30
C VAL A 319 -6.80 -5.90 -4.05
N GLY A 320 -7.54 -6.59 -3.20
CA GLY A 320 -7.31 -7.99 -2.94
C GLY A 320 -8.58 -8.79 -2.67
N LEU A 321 -8.41 -10.10 -2.78
CA LEU A 321 -9.40 -11.11 -2.43
C LEU A 321 -8.87 -11.85 -1.18
N GLY A 322 -9.74 -12.16 -0.23
CA GLY A 322 -9.38 -12.69 1.08
C GLY A 322 -9.30 -11.62 2.16
N LEU A 323 -8.55 -11.90 3.23
CA LEU A 323 -8.20 -10.89 4.22
C LEU A 323 -7.03 -10.03 3.72
N PRO A 324 -6.94 -8.77 4.16
CA PRO A 324 -5.80 -7.91 3.87
C PRO A 324 -4.49 -8.55 4.34
N GLY A 325 -3.53 -8.69 3.43
CA GLY A 325 -2.21 -9.26 3.72
C GLY A 325 -2.08 -10.78 3.54
N THR A 326 -3.17 -11.52 3.28
CA THR A 326 -3.16 -12.99 3.13
C THR A 326 -3.63 -13.52 1.79
N GLY A 327 -3.94 -12.64 0.84
CA GLY A 327 -4.52 -13.03 -0.45
C GLY A 327 -3.92 -12.31 -1.64
N ALA A 328 -4.64 -12.34 -2.77
CA ALA A 328 -4.22 -11.65 -3.98
C ALA A 328 -4.07 -10.18 -3.69
N GLU A 329 -3.04 -9.54 -4.25
CA GLU A 329 -3.04 -8.10 -4.34
C GLU A 329 -2.61 -7.63 -5.73
N SER A 330 -3.42 -6.76 -6.32
CA SER A 330 -3.00 -5.90 -7.41
C SER A 330 -2.88 -4.50 -6.85
N TYR A 331 -1.86 -3.77 -7.31
CA TYR A 331 -1.69 -2.39 -6.92
C TYR A 331 -1.41 -1.47 -8.10
N MET A 332 -1.82 -0.23 -7.92
CA MET A 332 -1.30 0.91 -8.65
C MET A 332 -0.64 1.82 -7.63
N THR A 333 0.50 2.40 -7.99
CA THR A 333 1.09 3.46 -7.19
C THR A 333 1.70 4.55 -8.05
N VAL A 334 1.64 5.79 -7.57
CA VAL A 334 2.46 6.88 -8.09
C VAL A 334 3.70 6.98 -7.22
N LYS A 335 4.90 6.76 -7.80
CA LYS A 335 6.19 6.93 -7.13
C LYS A 335 6.75 8.30 -7.45
N ASN A 336 7.10 9.02 -6.40
CA ASN A 336 7.61 10.37 -6.46
C ASN A 336 9.00 10.34 -5.85
N GLU A 337 10.00 10.77 -6.59
CA GLU A 337 11.37 10.77 -6.14
C GLU A 337 11.89 12.21 -6.16
N VAL A 338 12.44 12.64 -5.03
CA VAL A 338 13.15 13.91 -4.94
C VAL A 338 14.52 13.67 -4.34
N VAL A 339 15.55 14.09 -5.07
CA VAL A 339 16.96 13.89 -4.70
C VAL A 339 17.65 15.24 -4.68
N ALA A 340 18.22 15.61 -3.54
CA ALA A 340 19.02 16.81 -3.35
C ALA A 340 20.47 16.40 -3.03
N ASN A 341 21.38 16.62 -3.98
CA ASN A 341 22.80 16.31 -3.84
C ASN A 341 23.61 17.60 -3.82
N THR A 342 24.48 17.75 -2.83
CA THR A 342 25.41 18.88 -2.74
C THR A 342 26.83 18.40 -3.00
N ASN A 343 27.47 18.98 -4.01
CA ASN A 343 28.88 18.79 -4.31
C ASN A 343 29.66 19.99 -3.77
N VAL A 344 30.73 19.70 -3.02
CA VAL A 344 31.64 20.74 -2.49
C VAL A 344 32.94 20.70 -3.29
N LYS A 345 33.38 21.87 -3.77
CA LYS A 345 34.64 22.03 -4.50
C LYS A 345 35.74 22.51 -3.57
N TYR A 346 36.90 21.86 -3.70
CA TYR A 346 38.10 22.21 -2.97
C TYR A 346 39.18 22.64 -3.95
N GLU A 347 39.88 23.71 -3.61
CA GLU A 347 41.16 24.04 -4.24
C GLU A 347 42.28 23.87 -3.22
N ALA A 348 43.44 23.42 -3.71
CA ALA A 348 44.64 23.31 -2.91
C ALA A 348 45.24 24.72 -2.70
N ALA A 349 44.94 25.32 -1.54
CA ALA A 349 45.55 26.57 -1.11
C ALA A 349 46.54 26.28 0.04
N GLY A 350 47.72 25.74 -0.30
CA GLY A 350 48.73 25.34 0.68
C GLY A 350 48.44 23.97 1.33
N PRO A 351 48.84 23.72 2.59
CA PRO A 351 48.70 22.39 3.22
C PRO A 351 47.25 22.03 3.58
N TYR A 352 46.30 22.97 3.46
CA TYR A 352 44.88 22.75 3.79
C TYR A 352 44.00 23.06 2.57
N PRO A 353 43.09 22.15 2.17
CA PRO A 353 42.13 22.43 1.11
C PRO A 353 41.12 23.50 1.58
N VAL A 354 40.82 24.45 0.70
CA VAL A 354 39.83 25.51 0.96
C VAL A 354 38.61 25.27 0.07
N ILE A 355 37.42 25.43 0.63
CA ILE A 355 36.17 25.32 -0.12
C ILE A 355 36.02 26.56 -1.02
N THR A 356 35.98 26.37 -2.33
CA THR A 356 35.88 27.48 -3.31
C THR A 356 34.51 27.61 -3.96
N GLY A 357 33.66 26.60 -3.77
CA GLY A 357 32.27 26.62 -4.19
C GLY A 357 31.47 25.44 -3.68
N THR A 358 30.16 25.63 -3.64
CA THR A 358 29.17 24.57 -3.41
C THR A 358 28.21 24.55 -4.59
N CYS A 359 27.82 23.35 -5.01
CA CYS A 359 26.83 23.14 -6.06
C CYS A 359 25.74 22.20 -5.53
N LEU A 360 24.52 22.72 -5.39
CA LEU A 360 23.35 21.92 -5.10
C LEU A 360 22.69 21.50 -6.41
N GLU A 361 22.60 20.19 -6.65
CA GLU A 361 21.80 19.59 -7.70
C GLU A 361 20.51 19.01 -7.09
N VAL A 362 19.35 19.49 -7.54
CA VAL A 362 18.06 18.89 -7.17
C VAL A 362 17.38 18.26 -8.38
N GLY A 363 17.08 16.97 -8.27
CA GLY A 363 16.24 16.23 -9.19
C GLY A 363 14.85 15.98 -8.58
N VAL A 364 13.81 16.17 -9.38
CA VAL A 364 12.43 15.80 -9.05
C VAL A 364 11.89 14.93 -10.18
N ASN A 365 11.51 13.72 -9.85
CA ASN A 365 10.99 12.73 -10.79
C ASN A 365 9.65 12.20 -10.28
N LEU A 366 8.77 11.87 -11.21
CA LEU A 366 7.50 11.23 -10.92
C LEU A 366 7.33 10.07 -11.89
N GLY A 367 7.00 8.88 -11.38
CA GLY A 367 6.67 7.71 -12.17
C GLY A 367 5.36 7.09 -11.72
N VAL A 368 4.59 6.57 -12.67
CA VAL A 368 3.35 5.84 -12.43
C VAL A 368 3.67 4.36 -12.63
N TYR A 369 3.40 3.57 -11.61
CA TYR A 369 3.70 2.16 -11.57
C TYR A 369 2.42 1.37 -11.34
N VAL A 370 2.28 0.29 -12.08
CA VAL A 370 1.28 -0.73 -11.82
C VAL A 370 2.00 -2.02 -11.61
N GLY A 371 1.55 -2.78 -10.64
CA GLY A 371 2.15 -4.05 -10.36
C GLY A 371 1.19 -4.89 -9.56
N GLY A 372 1.62 -6.10 -9.31
CA GLY A 372 0.87 -6.99 -8.48
C GLY A 372 1.68 -8.23 -8.30
N ALA A 373 1.56 -8.80 -7.12
CA ALA A 373 1.67 -10.22 -6.99
C ALA A 373 0.21 -10.67 -6.88
N PHE A 374 -0.40 -11.01 -8.02
CA PHE A 374 -1.73 -11.62 -7.98
C PHE A 374 -1.57 -13.04 -7.43
N LYS A 375 -1.43 -13.10 -6.11
CA LYS A 375 -1.49 -14.27 -5.26
C LYS A 375 -2.92 -14.49 -4.80
N ALA A 376 -3.87 -14.38 -5.71
CA ALA A 376 -5.23 -14.80 -5.38
C ALA A 376 -5.11 -16.28 -5.30
N LEU A 377 -5.30 -16.84 -4.11
CA LEU A 377 -5.78 -18.19 -4.01
C LEU A 377 -4.87 -19.09 -4.88
N GLY A 378 -3.63 -19.29 -4.42
CA GLY A 378 -2.56 -20.07 -5.09
C GLY A 378 -2.21 -19.74 -6.56
N PHE A 379 -2.72 -18.68 -7.18
CA PHE A 379 -2.17 -18.15 -8.44
C PHE A 379 -0.87 -17.40 -8.16
N THR A 380 0.07 -17.38 -9.10
CA THR A 380 1.07 -16.31 -9.20
C THR A 380 1.13 -15.97 -10.68
N LEU A 381 0.37 -14.95 -11.11
CA LEU A 381 0.38 -14.45 -12.50
C LEU A 381 1.70 -13.76 -12.89
N ALA A 382 2.81 -14.05 -12.20
CA ALA A 382 4.02 -13.25 -12.08
C ALA A 382 3.90 -12.07 -11.10
N SER A 383 4.89 -11.94 -10.22
CA SER A 383 5.16 -10.68 -9.52
C SER A 383 5.94 -9.80 -10.48
N LYS A 384 5.26 -8.83 -11.10
CA LYS A 384 5.90 -7.90 -12.02
C LYS A 384 5.37 -6.50 -11.76
N GLU A 385 6.30 -5.55 -11.72
CA GLU A 385 6.00 -4.13 -11.68
C GLU A 385 6.31 -3.54 -13.05
N PHE A 386 5.41 -2.70 -13.54
CA PHE A 386 5.52 -2.00 -14.81
C PHE A 386 5.47 -0.50 -14.55
N GLN A 387 6.41 0.23 -15.13
CA GLN A 387 6.29 1.68 -15.24
C GLN A 387 5.44 2.01 -16.46
N VAL A 388 4.32 2.70 -16.26
CA VAL A 388 3.35 3.03 -17.31
C VAL A 388 3.34 4.51 -17.69
N GLY A 389 4.03 5.33 -16.91
CA GLY A 389 4.25 6.73 -17.21
C GLY A 389 5.37 7.31 -16.36
N ALA A 390 6.00 8.36 -16.87
CA ALA A 390 7.06 9.05 -16.15
C ALA A 390 7.16 10.51 -16.58
N LYS A 391 7.52 11.36 -15.63
CA LYS A 391 8.01 12.71 -15.85
C LYS A 391 9.37 12.82 -15.16
N ILE A 392 10.41 12.91 -15.96
CA ILE A 392 11.79 13.13 -15.52
C ILE A 392 12.12 14.56 -15.85
N ASN A 393 12.42 15.36 -14.83
CA ASN A 393 12.85 16.74 -15.05
C ASN A 393 14.37 16.82 -15.09
N PRO A 394 14.92 17.75 -15.90
CA PRO A 394 16.33 18.08 -15.78
C PRO A 394 16.62 18.57 -14.36
N LYS A 395 17.76 18.14 -13.82
CA LYS A 395 18.21 18.60 -12.50
C LYS A 395 18.34 20.12 -12.50
N LYS A 396 17.82 20.76 -11.45
CA LYS A 396 18.08 22.18 -11.19
C LYS A 396 19.39 22.31 -10.40
N ARG A 397 20.20 23.30 -10.77
CA ARG A 397 21.54 23.54 -10.23
C ARG A 397 21.59 24.90 -9.56
N PHE A 398 22.12 24.95 -8.34
CA PHE A 398 22.27 26.18 -7.56
C PHE A 398 23.71 26.30 -7.04
N GLY A 399 24.28 27.51 -7.05
CA GLY A 399 25.66 27.75 -6.64
C GLY A 399 26.69 27.61 -7.77
N LYS A 400 27.94 27.29 -7.42
CA LYS A 400 29.08 27.21 -8.36
C LYS A 400 29.23 25.79 -8.91
N CYS A 401 28.46 25.48 -9.95
CA CYS A 401 28.37 24.13 -10.51
C CYS A 401 29.38 23.80 -11.63
N GLU A 402 30.16 24.76 -12.11
CA GLU A 402 31.14 24.60 -13.22
C GLU A 402 32.47 24.01 -12.79
#